data_AF-A0A7W8GFE8-F1
#
_entry.id   AF-A0A7W8GFE8-F1
#
_cell.length_a   1.000
_cell.length_b   1.000
_cell.length_c   1.000
_cell.angle_alpha   90.00
_cell.angle_beta   90.00
_cell.angle_gamma   90.00
#
_symmetry.space_group_name_H-M   'P 1'
#
loop_
_entity.id
_entity.type
_entity.pdbx_description
1 polymer ?
#
loop_
_entity_poly.entity_id
_entity_poly.type
_entity_poly.pdbx_seq_one_letter_code
_entity_poly.pdbx_strand_id
1 'polypeptide(L)'
;MPALVLYLRPQAQRPAVIDDLLDMVAAGQQAAVDAAIVMLTDLHAHGAGSSYAKKLKALPIWELKTHARGGIKGGTRVYFFFRPTGEIVIASAETKEGDAPGPALKTALQAWKADS
;
A
#
# COMPACT_ATOMS: atom_id res chain seq x y z
N MET A 1 1.82 18.89 0.89
CA MET A 1 1.83 17.42 1.14
C MET A 1 0.50 16.88 0.65
N PRO A 2 0.50 15.82 -0.18
CA PRO A 2 -0.74 15.18 -0.62
C PRO A 2 -1.52 14.60 0.58
N ALA A 3 -2.84 14.71 0.55
CA ALA A 3 -3.70 14.07 1.53
C ALA A 3 -3.69 12.55 1.29
N LEU A 4 -3.43 11.78 2.34
CA LEU A 4 -3.60 10.33 2.32
C LEU A 4 -5.03 10.01 2.77
N VAL A 5 -5.75 9.25 1.96
CA VAL A 5 -7.10 8.76 2.25
C VAL A 5 -7.01 7.25 2.41
N LEU A 6 -7.53 6.72 3.52
CA LEU A 6 -7.54 5.28 3.73
C LEU A 6 -8.83 4.68 3.16
N TYR A 7 -8.71 3.67 2.31
CA TYR A 7 -9.86 3.02 1.70
C TYR A 7 -10.66 2.23 2.75
N LEU A 8 -11.95 2.58 2.88
CA LEU A 8 -12.92 1.85 3.70
C LEU A 8 -13.73 0.90 2.82
N ARG A 9 -13.61 -0.41 3.05
CA ARG A 9 -14.44 -1.41 2.37
C ARG A 9 -15.92 -1.16 2.67
N PRO A 10 -16.84 -1.43 1.72
CA PRO A 10 -18.27 -1.37 2.01
C PRO A 10 -18.61 -2.22 3.24
N GLN A 11 -19.40 -1.66 4.16
CA GLN A 11 -19.84 -2.31 5.40
C GLN A 11 -18.73 -2.64 6.42
N ALA A 12 -17.48 -2.22 6.19
CA ALA A 12 -16.42 -2.36 7.18
C ALA A 12 -16.45 -1.21 8.20
N GLN A 13 -15.96 -1.48 9.42
CA GLN A 13 -15.82 -0.47 10.47
C GLN A 13 -14.45 0.22 10.46
N ARG A 14 -13.48 -0.32 9.72
CA ARG A 14 -12.12 0.21 9.66
C ARG A 14 -11.50 0.08 8.26
N PRO A 15 -10.53 0.94 7.91
CA PRO A 15 -9.90 0.89 6.60
C PRO A 15 -9.16 -0.43 6.35
N ALA A 16 -9.16 -0.88 5.10
CA ALA A 16 -8.60 -2.17 4.72
C ALA A 16 -7.12 -2.30 5.10
N VAL A 17 -6.32 -1.26 4.82
CA VAL A 17 -4.90 -1.26 5.19
C VAL A 17 -4.66 -1.38 6.70
N ILE A 18 -5.58 -0.91 7.55
CA ILE A 18 -5.44 -1.05 9.00
C ILE A 18 -5.66 -2.50 9.42
N ASP A 19 -6.65 -3.18 8.85
CA ASP A 19 -6.82 -4.63 9.05
C ASP A 19 -5.59 -5.40 8.59
N ASP A 20 -5.08 -5.10 7.39
CA ASP A 20 -3.91 -5.78 6.84
C ASP A 20 -2.67 -5.62 7.75
N LEU A 21 -2.43 -4.41 8.29
CA LEU A 21 -1.32 -4.17 9.21
C LEU A 21 -1.52 -4.87 10.56
N LEU A 22 -2.75 -4.90 11.09
CA LEU A 22 -3.06 -5.62 12.33
C LEU A 22 -2.87 -7.14 12.15
N ASP A 23 -3.27 -7.69 11.00
CA ASP A 23 -3.06 -9.10 10.68
C ASP A 23 -1.56 -9.44 10.56
N MET A 24 -0.74 -8.54 10.00
CA MET A 24 0.72 -8.67 9.98
C MET A 24 1.31 -8.69 11.40
N VAL A 25 0.87 -7.78 12.28
CA VAL A 25 1.31 -7.78 13.69
C VAL A 25 0.94 -9.11 14.37
N ALA A 26 -0.30 -9.58 14.19
CA ALA A 26 -0.77 -10.83 14.76
C ALA A 26 0.03 -12.05 14.23
N ALA A 27 0.52 -11.99 12.99
CA ALA A 27 1.39 -12.98 12.38
C ALA A 27 2.88 -12.87 12.80
N GLY A 28 3.24 -11.96 13.71
CA GLY A 28 4.62 -11.74 14.16
C GLY A 28 5.49 -10.97 13.15
N GLN A 29 4.89 -10.31 12.17
CA GLN A 29 5.59 -9.62 11.07
C GLN A 29 5.85 -8.15 11.38
N GLN A 30 6.29 -7.82 12.59
CA GLN A 30 6.49 -6.43 13.03
C GLN A 30 7.40 -5.63 12.09
N ALA A 31 8.51 -6.24 11.62
CA ALA A 31 9.43 -5.58 10.70
C ALA A 31 8.77 -5.18 9.36
N ALA A 32 7.75 -5.92 8.91
CA ALA A 32 7.00 -5.56 7.71
C ALA A 32 6.10 -4.33 7.96
N VAL A 33 5.46 -4.28 9.12
CA VAL A 33 4.62 -3.14 9.55
C VAL A 33 5.48 -1.88 9.69
N ASP A 34 6.64 -1.98 10.31
CA ASP A 34 7.58 -0.86 10.45
C ASP A 34 8.02 -0.34 9.07
N ALA A 35 8.32 -1.24 8.14
CA ALA A 35 8.64 -0.87 6.76
C ALA A 35 7.46 -0.18 6.06
N ALA A 36 6.22 -0.66 6.24
CA ALA A 36 5.04 -0.01 5.68
C ALA A 36 4.87 1.42 6.20
N ILE A 37 5.09 1.65 7.51
CA ILE A 37 5.03 2.97 8.13
C ILE A 37 6.09 3.92 7.53
N VAL A 38 7.33 3.44 7.37
CA VAL A 38 8.41 4.23 6.74
C VAL A 38 8.04 4.63 5.31
N MET A 39 7.55 3.68 4.51
CA MET A 39 7.18 3.96 3.13
C MET A 39 5.98 4.91 3.02
N LEU A 40 4.96 4.75 3.87
CA LEU A 40 3.79 5.64 3.92
C LEU A 40 4.17 7.05 4.35
N THR A 41 5.13 7.19 5.26
CA THR A 41 5.67 8.48 5.70
C THR A 41 6.38 9.19 4.54
N ASP A 42 7.21 8.46 3.79
CA ASP A 42 7.88 9.00 2.59
C ASP A 42 6.87 9.37 1.48
N LEU A 43 5.83 8.56 1.28
CA LEU A 43 4.73 8.86 0.36
C LEU A 43 3.95 10.11 0.78
N HIS A 44 3.69 10.30 2.07
CA HIS A 44 3.03 11.49 2.57
C HIS A 44 3.87 12.76 2.34
N ALA A 45 5.19 12.66 2.50
CA ALA A 45 6.10 13.79 2.27
C ALA A 45 6.25 14.15 0.78
N HIS A 46 6.40 13.15 -0.08
CA HIS A 46 6.86 13.34 -1.46
C HIS A 46 5.83 13.00 -2.55
N GLY A 47 4.70 12.38 -2.19
CA GLY A 47 3.68 11.94 -3.15
C GLY A 47 4.26 11.01 -4.22
N ALA A 48 4.00 11.32 -5.50
CA ALA A 48 4.54 10.57 -6.63
C ALA A 48 6.08 10.58 -6.71
N GLY A 49 6.75 11.51 -6.02
CA GLY A 49 8.21 11.56 -5.89
C GLY A 49 8.78 10.66 -4.79
N SER A 50 7.95 9.86 -4.12
CA SER A 50 8.39 8.91 -3.10
C SER A 50 9.46 7.96 -3.64
N SER A 51 10.50 7.74 -2.84
CA SER A 51 11.60 6.84 -3.18
C SER A 51 11.13 5.39 -3.27
N TYR A 52 10.00 5.04 -2.65
CA TYR A 52 9.46 3.67 -2.61
C TYR A 52 8.35 3.43 -3.63
N ALA A 53 7.79 4.49 -4.22
CA ALA A 53 6.66 4.40 -5.13
C ALA A 53 7.06 3.85 -6.50
N LYS A 54 6.30 2.85 -6.95
CA LYS A 54 6.45 2.23 -8.26
C LYS A 54 5.09 2.04 -8.91
N LYS A 55 4.94 2.55 -10.13
CA LYS A 55 3.74 2.31 -10.94
C LYS A 55 3.71 0.88 -11.46
N LEU A 56 2.58 0.19 -11.28
CA LEU A 56 2.37 -1.13 -11.88
C LEU A 56 2.06 -1.00 -13.38
N LYS A 57 2.69 -1.84 -14.19
CA LYS A 57 2.48 -1.83 -15.64
C LYS A 57 1.02 -2.18 -15.97
N ALA A 58 0.41 -1.40 -16.87
CA ALA A 58 -0.95 -1.60 -17.37
C ALA A 58 -2.07 -1.54 -16.32
N LEU A 59 -1.79 -1.08 -15.09
CA LEU A 59 -2.77 -0.92 -14.03
C LEU A 59 -2.82 0.54 -13.56
N PRO A 60 -3.98 1.02 -13.08
CA PRO A 60 -4.12 2.34 -12.45
C PRO A 60 -3.57 2.35 -11.02
N ILE A 61 -2.88 1.29 -10.60
CA ILE A 61 -2.41 1.06 -9.24
C ILE A 61 -0.90 1.26 -9.15
N TRP A 62 -0.48 1.79 -8.02
CA TRP A 62 0.91 1.93 -7.61
C TRP A 62 1.19 1.03 -6.41
N GLU A 63 2.45 0.67 -6.24
CA GLU A 63 2.94 -0.04 -5.07
C GLU A 63 4.05 0.75 -4.38
N LEU A 64 4.03 0.77 -3.05
CA LEU A 64 5.20 1.04 -2.24
C LEU A 64 5.91 -0.29 -1.99
N LYS A 65 7.20 -0.36 -2.29
CA LYS A 65 8.03 -1.52 -1.97
C LYS A 65 9.42 -1.08 -1.54
N THR A 66 10.02 -1.84 -0.62
CA THR A 66 11.44 -1.69 -0.30
C THR A 66 12.28 -2.08 -1.52
N HIS A 67 13.32 -1.30 -1.82
CA HIS A 67 14.28 -1.67 -2.85
C HIS A 67 15.04 -2.92 -2.38
N ALA A 68 15.23 -3.90 -3.25
CA ALA A 68 15.94 -5.15 -2.91
C ALA A 68 17.42 -4.95 -2.47
N ARG A 69 17.95 -3.72 -2.49
CA ARG A 69 19.27 -3.36 -1.96
C ARG A 69 19.14 -2.95 -0.49
N GLY A 70 19.29 -3.91 0.43
CA GLY A 70 19.36 -3.56 1.86
C GLY A 70 19.07 -4.68 2.85
N GLY A 71 18.72 -5.89 2.41
CA GLY A 71 18.60 -7.04 3.32
C GLY A 71 17.39 -7.02 4.25
N ILE A 72 16.42 -6.12 4.05
CA ILE A 72 15.11 -6.24 4.70
C ILE A 72 14.39 -7.43 4.08
N LYS A 73 14.48 -8.59 4.76
CA LYS A 73 13.66 -9.76 4.48
C LYS A 73 12.20 -9.37 4.73
N GLY A 74 11.38 -9.48 3.70
CA GLY A 74 9.95 -9.17 3.75
C GLY A 74 9.58 -8.25 2.60
N GLY A 75 9.03 -8.82 1.52
CA GLY A 75 8.50 -8.05 0.40
C GLY A 75 7.17 -7.38 0.77
N THR A 76 7.19 -6.52 1.78
CA THR A 76 6.09 -5.66 2.16
C THR A 76 5.70 -4.80 0.97
N ARG A 77 4.41 -4.82 0.65
CA ARG A 77 3.81 -3.97 -0.37
C ARG A 77 2.65 -3.22 0.22
N VAL A 78 2.56 -1.94 -0.13
CA VAL A 78 1.36 -1.14 0.12
C VAL A 78 0.84 -0.66 -1.22
N TYR A 79 -0.41 -0.96 -1.51
CA TYR A 79 -1.05 -0.62 -2.77
C TYR A 79 -1.86 0.66 -2.65
N PHE A 80 -1.71 1.54 -3.62
CA PHE A 80 -2.39 2.84 -3.63
C PHE A 80 -2.69 3.31 -5.05
N PHE A 81 -3.52 4.35 -5.16
CA PHE A 81 -3.75 5.05 -6.42
C PHE A 81 -3.95 6.55 -6.18
N PHE A 82 -3.79 7.33 -7.25
CA PHE A 82 -4.04 8.78 -7.22
C PHE A 82 -5.45 9.06 -7.71
N ARG A 83 -6.21 9.87 -6.97
CA ARG A 83 -7.46 10.45 -7.46
C ARG A 83 -7.15 11.62 -8.41
N PRO A 84 -8.08 11.95 -9.34
CA PRO A 84 -7.96 13.16 -10.17
C PRO A 84 -7.84 14.46 -9.36
N THR A 85 -8.40 14.47 -8.15
CA THR A 85 -8.36 15.57 -7.17
C THR A 85 -6.99 15.75 -6.51
N GLY A 86 -6.03 14.84 -6.74
CA GLY A 86 -4.68 14.89 -6.17
C GLY A 86 -4.50 14.17 -4.83
N GLU A 87 -5.57 13.60 -4.29
CA GLU A 87 -5.50 12.74 -3.09
C GLU A 87 -4.89 11.38 -3.42
N ILE A 88 -4.25 10.77 -2.42
CA ILE A 88 -3.66 9.44 -2.54
C ILE A 88 -4.48 8.46 -1.71
N VAL A 89 -5.09 7.48 -2.37
CA VAL A 89 -5.90 6.46 -1.69
C VAL A 89 -5.03 5.25 -1.35
N ILE A 90 -4.81 5.01 -0.07
CA ILE A 90 -4.13 3.83 0.47
C ILE A 90 -5.15 2.70 0.57
N ALA A 91 -4.98 1.66 -0.24
CA ALA A 91 -6.02 0.65 -0.44
C ALA A 91 -5.82 -0.61 0.40
N SER A 92 -4.59 -1.11 0.51
CA SER A 92 -4.30 -2.39 1.18
C SER A 92 -2.80 -2.60 1.32
N ALA A 93 -2.40 -3.52 2.20
CA ALA A 93 -1.02 -3.95 2.38
C ALA A 93 -0.89 -5.49 2.39
N GLU A 94 0.28 -6.01 2.01
CA GLU A 94 0.60 -7.43 2.16
C GLU A 94 2.11 -7.63 2.37
N THR A 95 2.48 -8.76 2.96
CA THR A 95 3.84 -9.31 2.85
C THR A 95 3.84 -10.41 1.80
N LYS A 96 4.74 -10.33 0.81
CA LYS A 96 4.93 -11.44 -0.13
C LYS A 96 6.39 -11.65 -0.46
N GLU A 97 6.73 -12.86 -0.87
CA GLU A 97 8.02 -13.16 -1.51
C GLU A 97 7.88 -13.06 -3.04
N GLY A 98 8.89 -12.51 -3.71
CA GLY A 98 8.91 -12.35 -5.17
C GLY A 98 8.02 -11.22 -5.72
N ASP A 99 7.80 -11.24 -7.04
CA ASP A 99 7.14 -10.15 -7.77
C ASP A 99 5.69 -10.44 -8.20
N ALA A 100 5.22 -11.69 -8.16
CA ALA A 100 3.86 -12.07 -8.58
C ALA A 100 2.77 -11.40 -7.70
N PRO A 101 1.74 -10.76 -8.28
CA PRO A 101 0.76 -10.00 -7.51
C PRO A 101 -0.02 -10.86 -6.51
N GLY A 102 -0.11 -10.41 -5.25
CA GLY A 102 -0.83 -11.10 -4.18
C GLY A 102 -2.28 -10.62 -4.01
N PRO A 103 -3.02 -11.20 -3.05
CA PRO A 103 -4.43 -10.89 -2.80
C PRO A 103 -4.72 -9.42 -2.53
N ALA A 104 -3.79 -8.68 -1.90
CA ALA A 104 -4.01 -7.26 -1.59
C ALA A 104 -4.12 -6.41 -2.87
N LEU A 105 -3.45 -6.77 -3.97
CA LEU A 105 -3.62 -6.04 -5.23
C LEU A 105 -5.07 -6.08 -5.73
N LYS A 106 -5.79 -7.18 -5.49
CA LYS A 106 -7.20 -7.29 -5.87
C LYS A 106 -8.06 -6.30 -5.10
N THR A 107 -7.81 -6.13 -3.80
CA THR A 107 -8.46 -5.10 -2.96
C THR A 107 -8.20 -3.71 -3.50
N ALA A 108 -6.96 -3.40 -3.89
CA ALA A 108 -6.62 -2.11 -4.49
C ALA A 108 -7.36 -1.84 -5.82
N LEU A 109 -7.49 -2.86 -6.67
CA LEU A 109 -8.26 -2.75 -7.92
C LEU A 109 -9.76 -2.56 -7.66
N GLN A 110 -10.32 -3.21 -6.63
CA GLN A 110 -11.71 -3.01 -6.23
C GLN A 110 -11.94 -1.61 -5.66
N ALA A 111 -11.01 -1.13 -4.84
CA ALA A 111 -11.03 0.22 -4.29
C ALA A 111 -11.02 1.27 -5.41
N TRP A 112 -10.11 1.15 -6.37
CA TRP A 112 -10.04 2.06 -7.51
C TRP A 112 -11.33 2.06 -8.34
N LYS A 113 -11.90 0.89 -8.63
CA LYS A 113 -13.17 0.77 -9.37
C LYS A 113 -14.36 1.37 -8.64
N ALA A 114 -14.37 1.35 -7.31
CA ALA A 114 -15.43 1.94 -6.50
C ALA A 114 -15.32 3.47 -6.39
N ASP A 115 -14.13 4.01 -6.68
CA ASP A 115 -13.78 5.43 -6.57
C ASP A 115 -13.78 6.14 -7.94
N SER A 116 -13.80 5.37 -9.03
CA SER A 116 -13.85 5.84 -10.43
C SER A 116 -15.28 5.97 -10.94
#